data_AF-V5HFG9-F1
#
_entry.id   AF-V5HFG9-F1
#
_cell.length_a   1.000
_cell.length_b   1.000
_cell.length_c   1.000
_cell.angle_alpha   90.00
_cell.angle_beta   90.00
_cell.angle_gamma   90.00
#
_symmetry.space_group_name_H-M   'P 1'
#
loop_
_entity.id
_entity.type
_entity.pdbx_description
1 polymer ?
#
loop_
_entity_poly.entity_id
_entity_poly.type
_entity_poly.pdbx_seq_one_letter_code
_entity_poly.pdbx_strand_id
1 'polypeptide(L)'
;VTYRSYLTDTLFGNNGDCPYLIPKNPEMPAASSFLLVLGYKEKSSGKEINMTRHAELITHEGYKAPNILSIKTAKDNRAEERHYTLVFSDYSNCSVVRSSYMSGGCEIGPTMTRPTNTTPRCLFLSFELLPCRRK
;
A
#
# COMPACT_ATOMS: atom_id res chain seq x y z
N VAL A 1 -2.72 -6.76 1.88
CA VAL A 1 -1.24 -6.71 2.08
C VAL A 1 -0.78 -7.99 2.76
N THR A 2 0.36 -8.57 2.36
CA THR A 2 0.83 -9.86 2.91
C THR A 2 1.92 -9.67 3.96
N TYR A 3 2.74 -8.64 3.86
CA TYR A 3 3.77 -8.32 4.85
C TYR A 3 3.91 -6.82 5.05
N ARG A 4 4.20 -6.40 6.29
CA ARG A 4 4.60 -5.05 6.67
C ARG A 4 5.71 -5.11 7.70
N SER A 5 6.63 -4.15 7.59
CA SER A 5 7.74 -3.97 8.53
C SER A 5 7.37 -3.22 9.82
N TYR A 6 6.18 -2.61 9.88
CA TYR A 6 5.64 -1.91 11.05
C TYR A 6 4.38 -2.60 11.59
N LEU A 7 4.15 -2.44 12.90
CA LEU A 7 3.05 -3.08 13.63
C LEU A 7 1.73 -2.30 13.60
N THR A 8 1.81 -0.98 13.56
CA THR A 8 0.65 -0.09 13.54
C THR A 8 0.64 0.72 12.26
N ASP A 9 -0.55 1.10 11.78
CA ASP A 9 -0.69 1.94 10.61
C ASP A 9 -1.88 2.87 10.81
N THR A 10 -1.62 4.14 11.10
CA THR A 10 -2.65 5.16 11.37
C THR A 10 -3.63 5.34 10.21
N LEU A 11 -3.22 5.02 8.97
CA LEU A 11 -4.09 5.03 7.79
C LEU A 11 -5.25 4.02 7.93
N PHE A 12 -4.96 2.82 8.44
CA PHE A 12 -5.95 1.76 8.69
C PHE A 12 -6.43 1.73 10.16
N GLY A 13 -6.00 2.70 10.96
CA GLY A 13 -6.21 2.70 12.40
C GLY A 13 -5.21 1.76 13.08
N ASN A 14 -4.75 2.15 14.26
CA ASN A 14 -3.70 1.43 14.98
C ASN A 14 -4.03 -0.04 15.28
N ASN A 15 -5.30 -0.44 15.18
CA ASN A 15 -5.82 -1.78 15.46
C ASN A 15 -6.53 -2.42 14.24
N GLY A 16 -6.23 -1.99 13.02
CA GLY A 16 -6.83 -2.55 11.81
C GLY A 16 -6.13 -3.83 11.35
N ASP A 17 -6.88 -4.92 11.23
CA ASP A 17 -6.41 -6.18 10.65
C ASP A 17 -6.77 -6.27 9.15
N CYS A 18 -5.99 -7.07 8.42
CA CYS A 18 -6.20 -7.34 6.99
C CYS A 18 -6.39 -6.07 6.11
N PRO A 19 -5.45 -5.11 6.14
CA PRO A 19 -5.59 -3.87 5.37
C PRO A 19 -5.50 -4.14 3.86
N TYR A 20 -6.33 -3.41 3.11
CA TYR A 20 -6.36 -3.44 1.65
C TYR A 20 -6.57 -2.05 1.05
N LEU A 21 -6.09 -1.90 -0.19
CA LEU A 21 -6.26 -0.71 -1.02
C LEU A 21 -6.79 -1.20 -2.38
N ILE A 22 -7.91 -0.65 -2.83
CA ILE A 22 -8.50 -0.97 -4.14
C ILE A 22 -8.94 0.31 -4.86
N PRO A 23 -8.67 0.46 -6.17
CA PRO A 23 -9.26 1.54 -6.94
C PRO A 23 -10.79 1.43 -6.92
N LYS A 24 -11.49 2.53 -6.67
CA LYS A 24 -12.97 2.54 -6.67
C LYS A 24 -13.53 2.25 -8.07
N ASN A 25 -12.87 2.77 -9.10
CA ASN A 25 -13.23 2.58 -10.50
C ASN A 25 -12.00 2.05 -11.27
N PRO A 26 -11.82 0.73 -11.40
CA PRO A 26 -10.63 0.14 -12.01
C PRO A 26 -10.55 0.33 -13.54
N GLU A 27 -11.66 0.67 -14.20
CA GLU A 27 -11.77 0.78 -15.66
C GLU A 27 -11.50 2.20 -16.19
N MET A 28 -11.27 3.19 -15.31
CA MET A 28 -10.95 4.54 -15.80
C MET A 28 -9.58 4.54 -16.49
N PRO A 29 -9.38 5.39 -17.52
CA PRO A 29 -8.05 5.68 -18.05
C PRO A 29 -7.11 5.99 -16.89
N ALA A 30 -5.79 5.79 -17.07
CA ALA A 30 -4.76 6.15 -16.10
C ALA A 30 -4.75 7.67 -15.85
N ALA A 31 -5.81 8.16 -15.21
CA ALA A 31 -5.92 9.50 -14.71
C ALA A 31 -4.90 9.59 -13.59
N SER A 32 -4.11 10.66 -13.63
CA SER A 32 -3.13 10.95 -12.60
C SER A 32 -3.78 10.99 -11.21
N SER A 33 -5.08 11.29 -11.09
CA SER A 33 -5.86 11.27 -9.85
C SER A 33 -7.10 10.36 -9.95
N PHE A 34 -7.37 9.59 -8.90
CA PHE A 34 -8.48 8.65 -8.80
C PHE A 34 -8.94 8.47 -7.35
N LEU A 35 -10.08 7.78 -7.16
CA LEU A 35 -10.58 7.43 -5.83
C LEU A 35 -10.09 6.04 -5.44
N LEU A 36 -9.47 5.95 -4.27
CA LEU A 36 -8.98 4.72 -3.66
C LEU A 36 -9.87 4.38 -2.46
N VAL A 37 -10.35 3.14 -2.41
CA VAL A 37 -11.01 2.58 -1.22
C VAL A 37 -9.92 1.94 -0.37
N LEU A 38 -9.85 2.38 0.88
CA LEU A 38 -9.03 1.79 1.91
C LEU A 38 -9.95 1.03 2.84
N GLY A 39 -9.63 -0.22 3.14
CA GLY A 39 -10.41 -1.00 4.08
C GLY A 39 -9.56 -1.87 4.98
N TYR A 40 -10.14 -2.20 6.12
CA TYR A 40 -9.57 -3.06 7.15
C TYR A 40 -10.69 -3.67 7.98
N LYS A 41 -10.36 -4.73 8.74
CA LYS A 41 -11.25 -5.29 9.76
C LYS A 41 -10.86 -4.76 11.12
N GLU A 42 -11.80 -4.22 11.87
CA GLU A 42 -11.55 -3.80 13.24
C GLU A 42 -11.29 -5.03 14.12
N LYS A 43 -10.15 -5.07 14.81
CA LYS A 43 -9.70 -6.24 15.59
C LYS A 43 -10.68 -6.67 16.70
N SER A 44 -11.38 -5.74 17.32
CA SER A 44 -12.30 -6.01 18.43
C SER A 44 -13.65 -6.58 17.98
N SER A 45 -14.18 -6.11 16.85
CA SER A 45 -15.54 -6.45 16.39
C SER A 45 -15.54 -7.35 15.15
N GLY A 46 -14.41 -7.45 14.45
CA GLY A 46 -14.30 -8.06 13.13
C GLY A 46 -15.01 -7.26 12.02
N LYS A 47 -15.62 -6.11 12.35
CA LYS A 47 -16.38 -5.29 11.41
C LYS A 47 -15.46 -4.73 10.35
N GLU A 48 -15.89 -4.82 9.11
CA GLU A 48 -15.21 -4.16 8.01
C GLU A 48 -15.46 -2.65 8.05
N ILE A 49 -14.38 -1.89 8.08
CA ILE A 49 -14.40 -0.44 7.99
C ILE A 49 -13.73 -0.09 6.66
N ASN A 50 -14.43 0.68 5.84
CA ASN A 50 -13.88 1.22 4.61
C ASN A 50 -14.03 2.74 4.56
N MET A 51 -13.14 3.37 3.82
CA MET A 51 -13.18 4.80 3.55
C MET A 51 -12.64 5.06 2.15
N THR A 52 -13.11 6.14 1.53
CA THR A 52 -12.60 6.57 0.22
C THR A 52 -11.63 7.73 0.41
N ARG A 53 -10.52 7.72 -0.32
CA ARG A 53 -9.55 8.82 -0.39
C ARG A 53 -9.24 9.15 -1.84
N HIS A 54 -8.86 10.40 -2.08
CA HIS A 54 -8.19 10.77 -3.32
C HIS A 54 -6.78 10.20 -3.31
N ALA A 55 -6.39 9.59 -4.41
CA ALA A 55 -5.04 9.11 -4.63
C ALA A 55 -4.57 9.53 -6.01
N GLU A 56 -3.27 9.62 -6.19
CA GLU A 56 -2.63 9.94 -7.45
C GLU A 56 -1.42 9.05 -7.70
N LEU A 57 -1.13 8.81 -8.98
CA LEU A 57 0.10 8.18 -9.42
C LEU A 57 1.07 9.28 -9.85
N ILE A 58 2.19 9.40 -9.14
CA ILE A 58 3.23 10.40 -9.42
C ILE A 58 4.53 9.73 -9.85
N THR A 59 5.31 10.47 -10.62
CA THR A 59 6.62 10.05 -11.13
C THR A 59 7.71 10.80 -10.38
N HIS A 60 8.67 10.09 -9.82
CA HIS A 60 9.82 10.67 -9.12
C HIS A 60 11.13 10.00 -9.57
N GLU A 61 12.27 10.56 -9.18
CA GLU A 61 13.62 9.98 -9.40
C GLU A 61 13.97 9.69 -10.87
N GLY A 62 13.41 10.47 -11.82
CA GLY A 62 13.74 10.35 -13.25
C GLY A 62 13.12 9.14 -13.96
N TYR A 63 12.17 8.45 -13.32
CA TYR A 63 11.43 7.35 -13.94
C TYR A 63 10.59 7.84 -15.12
N LYS A 64 10.38 6.98 -16.13
CA LYS A 64 9.55 7.29 -17.32
C LYS A 64 8.05 7.02 -17.11
N ALA A 65 7.71 6.31 -16.05
CA ALA A 65 6.34 5.95 -15.69
C ALA A 65 6.12 6.21 -14.19
N PRO A 66 4.87 6.41 -13.74
CA PRO A 66 4.58 6.63 -12.33
C PRO A 66 5.08 5.48 -11.45
N ASN A 67 5.80 5.82 -10.40
CA ASN A 67 6.41 4.88 -9.46
C ASN A 67 5.98 5.14 -8.01
N ILE A 68 5.14 6.14 -7.75
CA ILE A 68 4.63 6.43 -6.40
C ILE A 68 3.10 6.52 -6.43
N LEU A 69 2.45 5.77 -5.54
CA LEU A 69 1.05 5.96 -5.17
C LEU A 69 0.99 6.97 -4.02
N SER A 70 0.41 8.14 -4.25
CA SER A 70 0.24 9.21 -3.26
C SER A 70 -1.23 9.29 -2.83
N ILE A 71 -1.51 8.97 -1.57
CA ILE A 71 -2.84 9.03 -0.96
C ILE A 71 -2.93 10.35 -0.21
N LYS A 72 -3.88 11.19 -0.63
CA LYS A 72 -4.07 12.54 -0.08
C LYS A 72 -4.76 12.50 1.28
N THR A 73 -4.45 13.51 2.09
CA THR A 73 -5.20 13.82 3.31
C THR A 73 -6.67 14.01 2.99
N ALA A 74 -7.57 13.53 3.87
CA ALA A 74 -8.96 13.96 3.86
C ALA A 74 -9.22 14.94 5.01
N LYS A 75 -10.28 15.75 4.87
CA LYS A 75 -10.75 16.66 5.92
C LYS A 75 -11.35 15.92 7.12
N ASP A 76 -11.71 14.65 6.96
CA ASP A 76 -12.37 13.82 7.97
C ASP A 76 -11.33 13.04 8.81
N ASN A 77 -11.79 12.30 9.83
CA ASN A 77 -10.95 11.48 10.72
C ASN A 77 -9.82 10.77 9.96
N ARG A 78 -8.56 11.02 10.40
CA ARG A 78 -7.27 10.57 9.81
C ARG A 78 -6.77 11.46 8.67
N ALA A 79 -6.36 12.67 9.04
CA ALA A 79 -5.61 13.62 8.21
C ALA A 79 -4.15 13.15 8.05
N GLU A 80 -3.95 12.10 7.27
CA GLU A 80 -2.63 11.57 6.97
C GLU A 80 -2.42 11.52 5.46
N GLU A 81 -1.28 12.02 5.01
CA GLU A 81 -0.79 11.79 3.66
C GLU A 81 0.11 10.55 3.66
N ARG A 82 -0.06 9.67 2.69
CA ARG A 82 0.74 8.45 2.57
C ARG A 82 1.27 8.28 1.17
N HIS A 83 2.57 8.03 1.04
CA HIS A 83 3.20 7.67 -0.22
C HIS A 83 3.68 6.24 -0.18
N TYR A 84 3.38 5.48 -1.23
CA TYR A 84 3.91 4.15 -1.48
C TYR A 84 4.75 4.18 -2.74
N THR A 85 6.07 4.15 -2.58
CA THR A 85 7.02 4.11 -3.69
C THR A 85 7.23 2.67 -4.12
N LEU A 86 6.97 2.36 -5.38
CA LEU A 86 7.23 1.06 -5.98
C LEU A 86 8.74 0.83 -6.05
N VAL A 87 9.24 -0.10 -5.24
CA VAL A 87 10.66 -0.49 -5.25
C VAL A 87 10.88 -1.61 -6.24
N PHE A 88 9.96 -2.58 -6.27
CA PHE A 88 10.03 -3.72 -7.16
C PHE A 88 8.65 -4.28 -7.46
N SER A 89 8.42 -4.74 -8.68
CA SER A 89 7.31 -5.62 -9.02
C SER A 89 7.82 -6.73 -9.92
N ASP A 90 7.40 -7.96 -9.68
CA ASP A 90 7.61 -9.05 -10.63
C ASP A 90 6.54 -9.08 -11.75
N TYR A 91 5.63 -8.09 -11.75
CA TYR A 91 4.48 -7.95 -12.68
C TYR A 91 3.47 -9.09 -12.67
N SER A 92 3.75 -10.18 -11.96
CA SER A 92 2.99 -11.41 -12.04
C SER A 92 2.27 -11.72 -10.72
N ASN A 93 2.93 -11.53 -9.58
CA ASN A 93 2.46 -12.08 -8.30
C ASN A 93 2.65 -11.14 -7.11
N CYS A 94 3.69 -10.31 -7.11
CA CYS A 94 4.01 -9.46 -5.97
C CYS A 94 4.64 -8.10 -6.35
N SER A 95 4.47 -7.18 -5.42
CA SER A 95 5.12 -5.88 -5.40
C SER A 95 5.68 -5.61 -4.02
N VAL A 96 6.86 -4.98 -4.00
CA VAL A 96 7.49 -4.43 -2.81
C VAL A 96 7.41 -2.93 -2.92
N VAL A 97 6.78 -2.32 -1.92
CA VAL A 97 6.62 -0.87 -1.85
C VAL A 97 7.26 -0.33 -0.58
N ARG A 98 7.87 0.86 -0.69
CA ARG A 98 8.34 1.64 0.45
C ARG A 98 7.26 2.64 0.82
N SER A 99 6.74 2.50 2.03
CA SER A 99 5.82 3.42 2.67
C SER A 99 6.57 4.64 3.20
N SER A 100 6.02 5.85 3.04
CA SER A 100 6.53 7.05 3.72
C SER A 100 6.35 7.01 5.24
N TYR A 101 5.56 6.05 5.75
CA TYR A 101 5.31 5.86 7.17
C TYR A 101 6.55 5.32 7.91
N MET A 102 6.73 5.76 9.17
CA MET A 102 7.79 5.34 10.09
C MET A 102 9.19 5.26 9.44
N SER A 103 9.70 6.40 8.97
CA SER A 103 11.05 6.53 8.38
C SER A 103 11.34 5.61 7.18
N GLY A 104 10.31 5.21 6.43
CA GLY A 104 10.47 4.46 5.20
C GLY A 104 10.22 2.95 5.34
N GLY A 105 9.25 2.53 6.15
CA GLY A 105 8.90 1.12 6.30
C GLY A 105 8.45 0.49 4.97
N CYS A 106 8.64 -0.81 4.79
CA CYS A 106 8.20 -1.50 3.58
C CYS A 106 6.91 -2.31 3.79
N GLU A 107 6.18 -2.48 2.69
CA GLU A 107 5.06 -3.40 2.57
C GLU A 107 5.24 -4.33 1.35
N ILE A 108 4.74 -5.56 1.46
CA ILE A 108 4.64 -6.52 0.34
C ILE A 108 3.16 -6.77 0.06
N GLY A 109 2.75 -6.49 -1.17
CA GLY A 109 1.39 -6.69 -1.65
C GLY A 109 1.34 -7.61 -2.86
N PRO A 110 0.23 -8.35 -3.07
CA PRO A 110 0.00 -9.04 -4.33
C PRO A 110 -0.26 -8.03 -5.46
N THR A 111 0.16 -8.35 -6.69
CA THR A 111 -0.02 -7.47 -7.86
C THR A 111 -1.42 -7.62 -8.50
N MET A 112 -2.13 -8.75 -8.29
CA MET A 112 -3.49 -9.00 -8.80
C MET A 112 -4.32 -9.92 -7.89
N THR A 113 -5.63 -9.94 -8.15
CA THR A 113 -6.79 -10.56 -7.46
C THR A 113 -6.77 -12.07 -7.18
N ARG A 114 -5.60 -12.72 -7.15
CA ARG A 114 -5.50 -14.14 -6.77
C ARG A 114 -4.63 -14.28 -5.52
N PRO A 115 -5.13 -14.89 -4.43
CA PRO A 115 -4.31 -15.19 -3.27
C PRO A 115 -3.38 -16.34 -3.65
N THR A 116 -2.21 -16.00 -4.19
CA THR A 116 -1.13 -16.95 -4.43
C THR A 116 0.02 -16.61 -3.50
N ASN A 117 0.73 -17.66 -3.07
CA ASN A 117 1.90 -17.55 -2.21
C ASN A 117 2.85 -16.48 -2.77
N THR A 118 3.20 -15.50 -1.93
CA THR A 118 4.16 -14.45 -2.28
C THR A 118 5.44 -15.06 -2.81
N THR A 119 5.92 -14.60 -3.96
CA THR A 119 7.08 -15.23 -4.60
C THR A 119 8.33 -15.05 -3.72
N PRO A 120 9.23 -16.06 -3.69
CA PRO A 120 10.49 -15.97 -2.94
C PRO A 120 11.33 -14.73 -3.29
N ARG A 121 11.18 -14.18 -4.50
CA ARG A 121 11.88 -12.98 -4.97
C ARG A 121 11.48 -11.72 -4.20
N CYS A 122 10.19 -11.46 -4.01
CA CYS A 122 9.75 -10.30 -3.23
C CYS A 122 10.11 -10.43 -1.75
N LEU A 123 10.10 -11.65 -1.21
CA LEU A 123 10.54 -11.91 0.16
C LEU A 123 12.04 -11.64 0.30
N PHE A 124 12.87 -12.21 -0.58
CA PHE A 124 14.32 -11.98 -0.57
C PHE A 124 14.68 -10.49 -0.70
N LEU A 125 14.05 -9.77 -1.65
CA LEU A 125 14.25 -8.33 -1.82
C LEU A 125 13.86 -7.55 -0.57
N SER A 126 12.76 -7.91 0.08
CA SER A 126 12.29 -7.20 1.27
C SER A 126 13.13 -7.49 2.51
N PHE A 127 13.65 -8.70 2.69
CA PHE A 127 14.35 -9.10 3.92
C PHE A 127 15.88 -8.94 3.87
N GLU A 128 16.49 -9.16 2.71
CA GLU A 128 17.95 -9.22 2.57
C GLU A 128 18.54 -7.96 1.92
N LEU A 129 17.85 -7.38 0.93
CA LEU A 129 18.37 -6.23 0.17
C LEU A 129 17.82 -4.89 0.63
N LEU A 130 16.57 -4.88 1.09
CA LEU A 130 15.96 -3.71 1.71
C LEU A 130 15.97 -3.89 3.23
N PRO A 131 16.20 -2.83 4.02
CA PRO A 131 16.13 -2.90 5.49
C PRO A 131 14.67 -2.98 5.97
N CYS A 132 13.82 -3.79 5.35
CA CYS A 132 12.42 -4.00 5.75
C CYS A 132 12.30 -5.01 6.90
N ARG A 133 13.37 -5.28 7.64
CA ARG A 133 13.31 -6.12 8.85
C ARG A 133 12.39 -5.44 9.85
N ARG A 134 11.39 -6.17 10.37
CA ARG A 134 10.51 -5.70 11.44
C ARG A 134 11.38 -5.14 12.57
N LYS A 135 11.24 -3.85 12.84
CA LYS A 135 11.76 -3.20 14.05
C LYS A 135 10.64 -3.13 15.07
#